data_AF-A0A7J6UKC3-F1
#
_entry.id   AF-A0A7J6UKC3-F1
#
_cell.length_a   1.000
_cell.length_b   1.000
_cell.length_c   1.000
_cell.angle_alpha   90.00
_cell.angle_beta   90.00
_cell.angle_gamma   90.00
#
_symmetry.space_group_name_H-M   'P 1'
#
loop_
_entity.id
_entity.type
_entity.pdbx_description
1 polymer ?
#
loop_
_entity_poly.entity_id
_entity_poly.type
_entity_poly.pdbx_seq_one_letter_code
_entity_poly.pdbx_strand_id
1 'polypeptide(L)'
;MGGWSSVPSPGVVYGGENRRPSGEVSKARGEKVQLACCGVAKRICQLIVETRTMGLDNHSSFFDYHEIIQPAGSASPDRWGTEESHQDPHQSLPVQIFLFLHDIVSSLGLLPECVVVSIIYCERLLRCGGIRLTVRSWESILLGSLVLACKMWDDLPVRNHAFADVLPVEFTPKVVCRCEMAVATKLCFRLWVSEEEYQLNGRL
;
A
#
# COMPACT_ATOMS: atom_id res chain seq x y z
N MET A 1 18.42 -44.66 -31.25
CA MET A 1 17.83 -43.40 -31.76
C MET A 1 16.36 -43.63 -32.00
N GLY A 2 15.49 -42.81 -31.42
CA GLY A 2 14.09 -42.65 -31.85
C GLY A 2 13.05 -43.46 -31.07
N GLY A 3 12.05 -42.74 -30.54
CA GLY A 3 10.67 -43.23 -30.49
C GLY A 3 10.06 -43.48 -29.12
N TRP A 4 9.81 -42.43 -28.32
CA TRP A 4 8.70 -42.45 -27.36
C TRP A 4 7.57 -41.63 -27.99
N SER A 5 6.63 -42.35 -28.60
CA SER A 5 5.42 -41.85 -29.19
C SER A 5 4.43 -41.37 -28.12
N SER A 6 4.13 -40.07 -28.18
CA SER A 6 2.85 -39.41 -27.94
C SER A 6 1.95 -39.91 -26.81
N VAL A 7 2.02 -39.25 -25.66
CA VAL A 7 0.89 -39.12 -24.73
C VAL A 7 0.16 -37.82 -25.06
N PRO A 8 -1.16 -37.82 -25.30
CA PRO A 8 -1.91 -36.60 -25.59
C PRO A 8 -2.08 -35.75 -24.33
N SER A 9 -1.62 -34.51 -24.37
CA SER A 9 -1.87 -33.51 -23.33
C SER A 9 -3.37 -33.25 -23.21
N PRO A 10 -3.96 -33.28 -22.00
CA PRO A 10 -5.33 -32.81 -21.82
C PRO A 10 -5.37 -31.31 -22.09
N GLY A 11 -6.14 -30.93 -23.11
CA GLY A 11 -6.43 -29.54 -23.43
C GLY A 11 -7.08 -28.87 -22.23
N VAL A 12 -6.35 -27.94 -21.62
CA VAL A 12 -6.92 -27.02 -20.65
C VAL A 12 -7.77 -26.03 -21.43
N VAL A 13 -9.07 -26.32 -21.49
CA VAL A 13 -10.10 -25.39 -21.91
C VAL A 13 -10.14 -24.26 -20.88
N TYR A 14 -9.42 -23.16 -21.14
CA TYR A 14 -9.70 -21.88 -20.48
C TYR A 14 -10.98 -21.30 -21.11
N GLY A 15 -12.12 -21.84 -20.67
CA GLY A 15 -13.45 -21.37 -21.02
C GLY A 15 -14.24 -21.11 -19.75
N GLY A 16 -14.33 -19.85 -19.35
CA GLY A 16 -15.01 -19.42 -18.13
C GLY A 16 -15.12 -17.91 -18.07
N GLU A 17 -15.70 -17.31 -19.11
CA GLU A 17 -16.13 -15.92 -19.18
C GLU A 17 -17.18 -15.66 -18.07
N ASN A 18 -16.73 -15.33 -16.86
CA ASN A 18 -17.59 -14.73 -15.86
C ASN A 18 -17.71 -13.23 -16.14
N ARG A 19 -18.60 -12.89 -17.07
CA ARG A 19 -19.23 -11.56 -17.16
C ARG A 19 -19.84 -11.23 -15.80
N ARG A 20 -19.13 -10.44 -14.99
CA ARG A 20 -19.64 -9.92 -13.72
C ARG A 20 -20.72 -8.87 -14.00
N PRO A 21 -21.84 -8.84 -13.25
CA PRO A 21 -22.92 -7.87 -13.46
C PRO A 21 -22.38 -6.45 -13.22
N SER A 22 -22.35 -5.64 -14.29
CA SER A 22 -21.29 -4.64 -14.49
C SER A 22 -21.57 -3.25 -13.90
N GLY A 23 -22.79 -2.98 -13.41
CA GLY A 23 -23.20 -1.65 -12.92
C GLY A 23 -23.17 -1.51 -11.39
N GLU A 24 -23.95 -2.34 -10.69
CA GLU A 24 -24.15 -2.19 -9.24
C GLU A 24 -22.97 -2.70 -8.41
N VAL A 25 -22.32 -3.78 -8.84
CA VAL A 25 -21.13 -4.33 -8.16
C VAL A 25 -19.94 -3.38 -8.26
N SER A 26 -19.79 -2.70 -9.41
CA SER A 26 -18.75 -1.69 -9.62
C SER A 26 -18.96 -0.46 -8.73
N LYS A 27 -20.21 -0.03 -8.56
CA LYS A 27 -20.57 1.10 -7.68
C LYS A 27 -20.37 0.76 -6.20
N ALA A 28 -20.88 -0.39 -5.75
CA ALA A 28 -20.72 -0.85 -4.36
C ALA A 28 -19.24 -1.06 -4.00
N ARG A 29 -18.42 -1.48 -4.96
CA ARG A 29 -16.98 -1.60 -4.78
C ARG A 29 -16.32 -0.22 -4.60
N GLY A 30 -16.69 0.75 -5.44
CA GLY A 30 -16.18 2.12 -5.32
C GLY A 30 -16.49 2.75 -3.96
N GLU A 31 -17.71 2.57 -3.46
CA GLU A 31 -18.13 3.08 -2.14
C GLU A 31 -17.31 2.44 -0.99
N LYS A 32 -17.05 1.13 -1.06
CA LYS A 32 -16.19 0.43 -0.08
C LYS A 32 -14.74 0.91 -0.11
N VAL A 33 -14.18 1.13 -1.31
CA VAL A 33 -12.82 1.66 -1.48
C VAL A 33 -12.73 3.06 -0.86
N GLN A 34 -13.68 3.94 -1.17
CA GLN A 34 -13.69 5.29 -0.64
C GLN A 34 -13.78 5.31 0.89
N LEU A 35 -14.63 4.46 1.48
CA LEU A 35 -14.75 4.35 2.94
C LEU A 35 -13.45 3.86 3.56
N ALA A 36 -12.85 2.79 3.02
CA ALA A 36 -11.59 2.24 3.51
C ALA A 36 -10.44 3.27 3.44
N CYS A 37 -10.28 3.96 2.30
CA CYS A 37 -9.28 5.00 2.13
C CYS A 37 -9.48 6.15 3.13
N CYS A 38 -10.72 6.58 3.37
CA CYS A 38 -11.02 7.65 4.32
C CYS A 38 -10.72 7.24 5.77
N GLY A 39 -11.10 6.03 6.17
CA GLY A 39 -10.80 5.47 7.49
C GLY A 39 -9.29 5.37 7.74
N VAL A 40 -8.55 4.82 6.77
CA VAL A 40 -7.08 4.71 6.86
C VAL A 40 -6.42 6.08 6.89
N ALA A 41 -6.87 7.04 6.08
CA ALA A 41 -6.31 8.37 6.06
C ALA A 41 -6.45 9.10 7.41
N LYS A 42 -7.62 9.01 8.04
CA LYS A 42 -7.85 9.54 9.39
C LYS A 42 -6.96 8.86 10.41
N ARG A 43 -6.85 7.53 10.34
CA ARG A 43 -6.05 6.75 11.29
C ARG A 43 -4.56 7.04 11.19
N ILE A 44 -4.00 7.09 9.98
CA ILE A 44 -2.60 7.47 9.76
C ILE A 44 -2.33 8.89 10.28
N CYS A 45 -3.23 9.84 10.01
CA CYS A 45 -3.08 11.19 10.54
C CYS A 45 -3.08 11.20 12.08
N GLN A 46 -3.95 10.42 12.72
CA GLN A 46 -3.97 10.27 14.17
C GLN A 46 -2.66 9.67 14.70
N LEU A 47 -2.15 8.60 14.07
CA LEU A 47 -0.89 7.97 14.46
C LEU A 47 0.30 8.94 14.34
N ILE A 48 0.31 9.80 13.32
CA ILE A 48 1.35 10.83 13.16
C ILE A 48 1.28 11.87 14.30
N VAL A 49 0.09 12.26 14.72
CA VAL A 49 -0.11 13.20 15.84
C VAL A 49 0.29 12.54 17.17
N GLU A 50 -0.12 11.29 17.41
CA GLU A 50 0.25 10.51 18.60
C GLU A 50 1.77 10.30 18.70
N THR A 51 2.44 10.10 17.56
CA THR A 51 3.90 9.97 17.51
C THR A 51 4.62 11.27 17.88
N ARG A 52 3.99 12.44 17.65
CA ARG A 52 4.55 13.75 18.05
C ARG A 52 4.38 14.03 19.54
N THR A 53 3.31 13.55 20.18
CA THR A 53 3.04 13.82 21.60
C THR A 53 3.81 12.89 22.54
N MET A 54 4.15 11.67 22.09
CA MET A 54 4.99 10.73 22.83
C MET A 54 6.48 11.05 22.71
N GLY A 55 6.90 12.23 23.17
CA GLY A 55 8.30 12.56 23.44
C GLY A 55 8.90 11.56 24.44
N LEU A 56 9.28 10.38 23.95
CA LEU A 56 10.05 9.37 24.65
C LEU A 56 11.49 9.55 24.19
N ASP A 57 12.18 10.37 24.97
CA ASP A 57 13.61 10.38 25.23
C ASP A 57 14.06 8.95 25.59
N ASN A 58 14.43 8.18 24.57
CA ASN A 58 15.26 7.00 24.76
C ASN A 58 16.19 6.83 23.56
N HIS A 59 17.44 7.19 23.83
CA HIS A 59 18.60 7.01 22.99
C HIS A 59 18.98 5.52 22.98
N SER A 60 18.27 4.69 22.20
CA SER A 60 18.77 3.37 21.82
C SER A 60 18.04 2.82 20.59
N SER A 61 18.81 2.56 19.53
CA SER A 61 18.39 2.06 18.21
C SER A 61 17.63 3.05 17.32
N PHE A 62 18.27 4.19 17.07
CA PHE A 62 18.04 5.02 15.88
C PHE A 62 18.38 4.20 14.62
N PHE A 63 17.51 3.25 14.24
CA PHE A 63 17.55 2.70 12.89
C PHE A 63 16.91 3.73 11.97
N ASP A 64 17.78 4.49 11.31
CA ASP A 64 17.43 5.42 10.26
C ASP A 64 16.72 4.67 9.11
N TYR A 65 15.38 4.68 9.11
CA TYR A 65 14.61 4.44 7.87
C TYR A 65 14.90 5.51 6.82
N HIS A 66 15.51 6.61 7.25
CA HIS A 66 15.98 7.70 6.41
C HIS A 66 17.08 7.26 5.42
N GLU A 67 17.82 6.17 5.71
CA GLU A 67 18.86 5.62 4.80
C GLU A 67 18.31 4.60 3.79
N ILE A 68 17.21 3.91 4.10
CA ILE A 68 16.72 2.81 3.26
C ILE A 68 15.88 3.33 2.08
N ILE A 69 15.26 4.51 2.23
CA ILE A 69 14.25 5.06 1.30
C ILE A 69 14.58 6.50 0.86
N GLN A 70 15.85 6.87 0.72
CA GLN A 70 16.16 7.98 -0.18
C GLN A 70 16.22 7.45 -1.62
N PRO A 71 15.43 7.98 -2.56
CA PRO A 71 15.82 7.94 -3.95
C PRO A 71 17.14 8.71 -4.05
N ALA A 72 18.17 8.09 -4.63
CA ALA A 72 19.43 8.78 -4.93
C ALA A 72 19.12 9.89 -5.94
N GLY A 73 18.89 11.11 -5.42
CA GLY A 73 18.50 12.25 -6.22
C GLY A 73 17.50 13.13 -5.48
N SER A 74 18.02 14.07 -4.69
CA SER A 74 17.30 15.31 -4.39
C SER A 74 16.88 15.99 -5.68
N ALA A 75 15.58 15.96 -6.02
CA ALA A 75 15.03 16.72 -7.12
C ALA A 75 13.68 17.32 -6.71
N SER A 76 13.74 18.59 -6.28
CA SER A 76 12.75 19.68 -6.34
C SER A 76 11.28 19.43 -5.94
N PRO A 77 10.64 20.32 -5.12
CA PRO A 77 9.23 20.23 -4.73
C PRO A 77 8.18 20.43 -5.84
N ASP A 78 8.56 20.48 -7.12
CA ASP A 78 7.72 21.03 -8.19
C ASP A 78 7.55 20.05 -9.34
N ARG A 79 6.65 19.05 -9.24
CA ARG A 79 6.26 18.27 -10.43
C ARG A 79 4.96 17.46 -10.32
N TRP A 80 3.85 18.07 -9.89
CA TRP A 80 2.54 17.64 -10.41
C TRP A 80 2.17 18.58 -11.55
N GLY A 81 2.33 18.13 -12.80
CA GLY A 81 1.97 18.91 -13.99
C GLY A 81 1.88 17.97 -15.17
N THR A 82 0.67 17.60 -15.60
CA THR A 82 -0.21 18.38 -16.48
C THR A 82 -1.57 17.68 -16.37
N GLU A 83 -2.71 18.27 -16.01
CA GLU A 83 -3.30 19.58 -16.31
C GLU A 83 -4.06 20.09 -15.06
N GLU A 84 -4.04 21.41 -14.80
CA GLU A 84 -4.86 22.16 -13.81
C GLU A 84 -5.46 21.40 -12.60
N SER A 85 -4.62 21.03 -11.64
CA SER A 85 -5.09 20.87 -10.25
C SER A 85 -4.11 21.60 -9.33
N HIS A 86 -4.52 22.77 -8.85
CA HIS A 86 -3.86 23.52 -7.79
C HIS A 86 -3.56 22.56 -6.62
N GLN A 87 -2.31 22.13 -6.47
CA GLN A 87 -1.83 21.60 -5.19
C GLN A 87 -1.70 22.80 -4.26
N ASP A 88 -2.81 23.11 -3.60
CA ASP A 88 -2.83 24.11 -2.55
C ASP A 88 -1.95 23.61 -1.39
N PRO A 89 -0.93 24.36 -0.96
CA PRO A 89 -0.14 24.04 0.25
C PRO A 89 -0.97 24.03 1.54
N HIS A 90 -2.29 24.24 1.43
CA HIS A 90 -3.28 24.22 2.50
C HIS A 90 -4.08 22.91 2.61
N GLN A 91 -3.84 21.93 1.72
CA GLN A 91 -4.58 20.68 1.75
C GLN A 91 -4.13 19.82 2.94
N SER A 92 -5.08 19.47 3.81
CA SER A 92 -4.79 18.77 5.07
C SER A 92 -4.20 17.38 4.83
N LEU A 93 -3.27 16.95 5.70
CA LEU A 93 -2.59 15.66 5.62
C LEU A 93 -3.52 14.46 5.37
N PRO A 94 -4.72 14.35 6.00
CA PRO A 94 -5.68 13.29 5.68
C PRO A 94 -6.12 13.27 4.21
N VAL A 95 -6.27 14.43 3.58
CA VAL A 95 -6.67 14.51 2.17
C VAL A 95 -5.55 14.03 1.27
N GLN A 96 -4.29 14.37 1.58
CA GLN A 96 -3.12 13.86 0.83
C GLN A 96 -3.03 12.33 0.92
N ILE A 97 -3.19 11.76 2.12
CA ILE A 97 -3.19 10.30 2.32
C ILE A 97 -4.35 9.63 1.58
N PHE A 98 -5.54 10.26 1.63
CA PHE A 98 -6.71 9.76 0.93
C PHE A 98 -6.49 9.71 -0.58
N LEU A 99 -6.03 10.81 -1.19
CA LEU A 99 -5.76 10.88 -2.63
C LEU A 99 -4.72 9.85 -3.03
N PHE A 100 -3.60 9.77 -2.31
CA PHE A 100 -2.56 8.79 -2.55
C PHE A 100 -3.09 7.34 -2.57
N LEU A 101 -3.86 6.94 -1.56
CA LEU A 101 -4.44 5.61 -1.50
C LEU A 101 -5.51 5.39 -2.58
N HIS A 102 -6.40 6.36 -2.73
CA HIS A 102 -7.53 6.26 -3.65
C HIS A 102 -7.04 6.15 -5.10
N ASP A 103 -6.02 6.89 -5.49
CA ASP A 103 -5.47 6.88 -6.85
C ASP A 103 -4.81 5.53 -7.16
N ILE A 104 -4.03 4.98 -6.22
CA ILE A 104 -3.40 3.66 -6.38
C ILE A 104 -4.47 2.57 -6.47
N VAL A 105 -5.42 2.55 -5.53
CA VAL A 105 -6.44 1.50 -5.43
C VAL A 105 -7.40 1.54 -6.63
N SER A 106 -7.76 2.74 -7.09
CA SER A 106 -8.66 2.90 -8.24
C SER A 106 -7.95 2.56 -9.55
N SER A 107 -6.69 2.97 -9.72
CA SER A 107 -5.94 2.71 -10.96
C SER A 107 -5.54 1.24 -11.12
N LEU A 108 -5.16 0.59 -10.01
CA LEU A 108 -4.77 -0.82 -10.01
C LEU A 108 -5.94 -1.78 -9.76
N GLY A 109 -7.13 -1.25 -9.47
CA GLY A 109 -8.30 -2.04 -9.14
C GLY A 109 -8.04 -2.96 -7.94
N LEU A 110 -7.45 -2.44 -6.87
CA LEU A 110 -7.17 -3.22 -5.65
C LEU A 110 -8.44 -3.49 -4.85
N LEU A 111 -8.38 -4.48 -3.97
CA LEU A 111 -9.44 -4.81 -3.04
C LEU A 111 -9.43 -3.83 -1.85
N PRO A 112 -10.59 -3.30 -1.41
CA PRO A 112 -10.65 -2.43 -0.22
C PRO A 112 -10.13 -3.12 1.04
N GLU A 113 -10.23 -4.45 1.10
CA GLU A 113 -9.67 -5.29 2.16
C GLU A 113 -8.15 -5.12 2.27
N CYS A 114 -7.44 -4.97 1.15
CA CYS A 114 -5.99 -4.72 1.14
C CYS A 114 -5.63 -3.37 1.77
N VAL A 115 -6.50 -2.37 1.63
CA VAL A 115 -6.32 -1.04 2.26
C VAL A 115 -6.43 -1.17 3.77
N VAL A 116 -7.41 -1.93 4.27
CA VAL A 116 -7.57 -2.21 5.71
C VAL A 116 -6.38 -3.01 6.26
N VAL A 117 -5.89 -4.01 5.53
CA VAL A 117 -4.71 -4.78 5.96
C VAL A 117 -3.45 -3.90 5.99
N SER A 118 -3.33 -2.94 5.07
CA SER A 118 -2.18 -2.02 5.03
C SER A 118 -2.06 -1.18 6.31
N ILE A 119 -3.18 -0.73 6.90
CA ILE A 119 -3.14 0.03 8.15
C ILE A 119 -2.75 -0.86 9.34
N ILE A 120 -3.17 -2.13 9.37
CA ILE A 120 -2.76 -3.09 10.40
C ILE A 120 -1.24 -3.27 10.39
N TYR A 121 -0.65 -3.40 9.20
CA TYR A 121 0.79 -3.48 9.05
C TYR A 121 1.48 -2.19 9.51
N CYS A 122 0.95 -1.03 9.13
CA CYS A 122 1.45 0.25 9.66
C CYS A 122 1.41 0.26 11.19
N GLU A 123 0.27 -0.01 11.84
CA GLU A 123 0.16 -0.03 13.31
C GLU A 123 1.17 -0.98 13.96
N ARG A 124 1.37 -2.18 13.40
CA ARG A 124 2.38 -3.14 13.88
C ARG A 124 3.80 -2.61 13.74
N LEU A 125 4.11 -1.89 12.67
CA LEU A 125 5.42 -1.25 12.51
C LEU A 125 5.68 -0.17 13.57
N LEU A 126 4.66 0.63 13.95
CA LEU A 126 4.84 1.59 15.04
C LEU A 126 4.99 0.91 16.39
N ARG A 127 4.17 -0.11 16.68
CA ARG A 127 4.17 -0.78 18.00
C ARG A 127 5.37 -1.69 18.21
N CYS A 128 5.79 -2.43 17.18
CA CYS A 128 6.78 -3.49 17.27
C CYS A 128 8.07 -3.20 16.49
N GLY A 129 7.99 -2.42 15.41
CA GLY A 129 9.11 -2.15 14.51
C GLY A 129 9.99 -0.97 14.92
N GLY A 130 9.62 -0.24 15.98
CA GLY A 130 10.32 0.97 16.44
C GLY A 130 10.31 2.10 15.41
N ILE A 131 9.43 2.03 14.40
CA ILE A 131 9.33 3.04 13.35
C ILE A 131 8.45 4.18 13.82
N ARG A 132 8.86 5.41 13.52
CA ARG A 132 8.02 6.60 13.65
C ARG A 132 7.40 6.95 12.30
N LEU A 133 6.07 7.05 12.25
CA LEU A 133 5.39 7.68 11.12
C LEU A 133 5.60 9.19 11.21
N THR A 134 6.25 9.76 10.21
CA THR A 134 6.44 11.20 10.10
C THR A 134 5.74 11.72 8.85
N VAL A 135 5.48 13.03 8.81
CA VAL A 135 4.90 13.71 7.64
C VAL A 135 5.76 13.55 6.38
N ARG A 136 7.04 13.19 6.52
CA ARG A 136 7.96 12.94 5.39
C ARG A 136 8.10 11.47 4.99
N SER A 137 7.74 10.53 5.88
CA SER A 137 7.99 9.09 5.68
C SER A 137 6.73 8.24 5.51
N TRP A 138 5.54 8.83 5.71
CA TRP A 138 4.29 8.09 5.68
C TRP A 138 4.00 7.44 4.32
N GLU A 139 4.33 8.11 3.21
CA GLU A 139 4.07 7.60 1.85
C GLU A 139 4.78 6.28 1.60
N SER A 140 6.08 6.22 1.93
CA SER A 140 6.90 5.04 1.69
C SER A 140 6.53 3.86 2.60
N ILE A 141 6.21 4.14 3.86
CA ILE A 141 5.77 3.12 4.82
C ILE A 141 4.41 2.57 4.39
N LEU A 142 3.47 3.46 4.08
CA LEU A 142 2.12 3.09 3.66
C LEU A 142 2.14 2.32 2.33
N LEU A 143 2.97 2.76 1.38
CA LEU A 143 3.17 2.06 0.11
C LEU A 143 3.73 0.64 0.33
N GLY A 144 4.80 0.51 1.12
CA GLY A 144 5.39 -0.80 1.42
C GLY A 144 4.38 -1.74 2.09
N SER A 145 3.60 -1.22 3.05
CA SER A 145 2.52 -1.95 3.71
C SER A 145 1.40 -2.34 2.75
N LEU A 146 1.01 -1.45 1.82
CA LEU A 146 -0.06 -1.69 0.85
C LEU A 146 0.36 -2.76 -0.17
N VAL A 147 1.57 -2.66 -0.73
CA VAL A 147 2.11 -3.65 -1.67
C VAL A 147 2.17 -5.03 -1.01
N LEU A 148 2.65 -5.09 0.23
CA LEU A 148 2.72 -6.32 0.99
C LEU A 148 1.33 -6.88 1.32
N ALA A 149 0.36 -6.02 1.66
CA ALA A 149 -1.03 -6.41 1.89
C ALA A 149 -1.64 -7.05 0.64
N CYS A 150 -1.45 -6.44 -0.53
CA CYS A 150 -1.93 -6.99 -1.80
C CYS A 150 -1.35 -8.38 -2.06
N LYS A 151 -0.06 -8.59 -1.78
CA LYS A 151 0.58 -9.89 -2.01
C LYS A 151 0.10 -11.01 -1.10
N MET A 152 -0.38 -10.67 0.08
CA MET A 152 -0.84 -11.65 1.07
C MET A 152 -2.34 -11.86 1.08
N TRP A 153 -3.09 -10.85 0.63
CA TRP A 153 -4.55 -10.80 0.77
C TRP A 153 -5.30 -10.83 -0.56
N ASP A 154 -4.63 -10.55 -1.67
CA ASP A 154 -5.18 -10.71 -3.01
C ASP A 154 -4.77 -12.07 -3.57
N ASP A 155 -5.72 -12.83 -4.11
CA ASP A 155 -5.47 -14.11 -4.78
C ASP A 155 -4.64 -13.94 -6.06
N LEU A 156 -4.73 -12.75 -6.69
CA LEU A 156 -4.03 -12.40 -7.92
C LEU A 156 -3.24 -11.10 -7.75
N PRO A 157 -2.13 -11.13 -7.00
CA PRO A 157 -1.47 -9.91 -6.57
C PRO A 157 -0.84 -9.15 -7.72
N VAL A 158 -1.04 -7.83 -7.69
CA VAL A 158 -0.43 -6.89 -8.63
C VAL A 158 1.10 -6.89 -8.47
N ARG A 159 1.82 -6.83 -9.59
CA ARG A 159 3.30 -6.83 -9.57
C ARG A 159 3.85 -5.45 -9.23
N ASN A 160 5.04 -5.39 -8.64
CA ASN A 160 5.69 -4.14 -8.24
C ASN A 160 5.92 -3.14 -9.38
N HIS A 161 6.05 -3.60 -10.64
CA HIS A 161 6.16 -2.67 -11.77
C HIS A 161 4.87 -1.87 -11.98
N ALA A 162 3.70 -2.50 -11.83
CA ALA A 162 2.42 -1.83 -12.05
C ALA A 162 2.17 -0.76 -10.98
N PHE A 163 2.63 -0.99 -9.74
CA PHE A 163 2.64 0.05 -8.72
C PHE A 163 3.52 1.24 -9.14
N ALA A 164 4.72 0.99 -9.66
CA ALA A 164 5.60 2.05 -10.13
C ALA A 164 5.05 2.82 -11.35
N ASP A 165 4.19 2.19 -12.16
CA ASP A 165 3.56 2.83 -13.32
C ASP A 165 2.46 3.84 -12.93
N VAL A 166 1.83 3.65 -11.76
CA VAL A 166 0.75 4.52 -11.24
C VAL A 166 1.27 5.58 -10.27
N LEU A 167 2.41 5.32 -9.63
CA LEU A 167 3.02 6.23 -8.67
C LEU A 167 3.77 7.38 -9.36
N PRO A 168 4.08 8.47 -8.62
CA PRO A 168 4.96 9.52 -9.11
C PRO A 168 6.31 8.98 -9.59
N VAL A 169 6.95 9.72 -10.51
CA VAL A 169 8.21 9.33 -11.20
C VAL A 169 9.35 8.96 -10.23
N GLU A 170 9.31 9.46 -9.00
CA GLU A 170 10.26 9.15 -7.93
C GLU A 170 10.22 7.67 -7.48
N PHE A 171 9.07 7.01 -7.61
CA PHE A 171 8.85 5.63 -7.20
C PHE A 171 9.18 4.64 -8.32
N THR A 172 10.47 4.44 -8.57
CA THR A 172 10.92 3.38 -9.48
C THR A 172 10.51 1.98 -8.97
N PRO A 173 10.39 0.95 -9.84
CA PRO A 173 10.10 -0.42 -9.40
C PRO A 173 11.06 -0.96 -8.34
N LYS A 174 12.32 -0.47 -8.35
CA LYS A 174 13.32 -0.79 -7.33
C LYS A 174 12.99 -0.15 -5.98
N VAL A 175 12.50 1.09 -5.96
CA VAL A 175 12.03 1.75 -4.73
C VAL A 175 10.84 0.98 -4.16
N VAL A 176 9.85 0.64 -4.98
CA VAL A 176 8.69 -0.15 -4.54
C VAL A 176 9.12 -1.49 -3.92
N CYS A 177 10.03 -2.22 -4.58
CA CYS A 177 10.57 -3.47 -4.07
C CYS A 177 11.33 -3.30 -2.74
N ARG A 178 12.11 -2.22 -2.60
CA ARG A 178 12.80 -1.89 -1.34
C ARG A 178 11.81 -1.58 -0.21
N CYS A 179 10.77 -0.78 -0.47
CA CYS A 179 9.76 -0.45 0.53
C CYS A 179 9.03 -1.70 1.03
N GLU A 180 8.61 -2.57 0.10
CA GLU A 180 7.98 -3.84 0.44
C GLU A 180 8.88 -4.70 1.34
N MET A 181 10.13 -4.92 0.91
CA MET A 181 11.07 -5.77 1.65
C MET A 181 11.42 -5.18 3.02
N ALA A 182 11.56 -3.85 3.10
CA ALA A 182 11.83 -3.16 4.36
C ALA A 182 10.68 -3.36 5.36
N VAL A 183 9.44 -3.19 4.92
CA VAL A 183 8.26 -3.42 5.77
C VAL A 183 8.17 -4.88 6.21
N ALA A 184 8.31 -5.83 5.28
CA ALA A 184 8.26 -7.26 5.59
C ALA A 184 9.33 -7.68 6.62
N THR A 185 10.57 -7.20 6.43
CA THR A 185 11.69 -7.47 7.34
C THR A 185 11.42 -6.94 8.74
N LYS A 186 10.82 -5.75 8.84
CA LYS A 186 10.58 -5.06 10.12
C LYS A 186 9.36 -5.57 10.86
N LEU A 187 8.44 -6.21 10.15
CA LEU A 187 7.41 -7.07 10.73
C LEU A 187 7.94 -8.46 11.11
N CYS A 188 9.24 -8.75 10.91
CA CYS A 188 9.82 -10.08 11.07
C CYS A 188 9.03 -11.16 10.30
N PHE A 189 8.50 -10.81 9.13
CA PHE A 189 7.61 -11.65 8.32
C PHE A 189 6.35 -12.16 9.05
N ARG A 190 5.93 -11.49 10.13
CA ARG A 190 4.64 -11.71 10.80
C ARG A 190 3.52 -11.02 10.01
N LEU A 191 3.17 -11.62 8.86
CA LEU A 191 2.19 -11.06 7.92
C LEU A 191 0.77 -11.61 8.12
N TRP A 192 0.61 -12.64 8.95
CA TRP A 192 -0.73 -13.14 9.27
C TRP A 192 -1.54 -12.08 10.02
N VAL A 193 -2.79 -11.89 9.61
CA VAL A 193 -3.77 -10.99 10.23
C VAL A 193 -4.92 -11.83 10.74
N SER A 194 -5.25 -11.69 12.03
CA SER A 194 -6.39 -12.39 12.62
C SER A 194 -7.70 -11.75 12.18
N GLU A 195 -8.79 -12.52 12.24
CA GLU A 195 -10.11 -11.97 11.95
C GLU A 195 -10.48 -10.85 12.93
N GLU A 196 -10.09 -10.95 14.21
CA GLU A 196 -10.33 -9.91 15.20
C GLU A 196 -9.58 -8.61 14.87
N GLU A 197 -8.31 -8.70 14.46
CA GLU A 197 -7.52 -7.53 14.04
C GLU A 197 -8.12 -6.87 12.80
N TYR A 198 -8.57 -7.68 11.84
CA TYR A 198 -9.23 -7.21 10.64
C TYR A 198 -10.57 -6.54 10.97
N GLN A 199 -11.43 -7.15 11.79
CA GLN A 199 -12.71 -6.57 12.19
C GLN A 199 -12.54 -5.30 13.02
N LEU A 200 -11.50 -5.20 13.84
CA LEU A 200 -11.20 -3.99 14.63
C LEU A 200 -10.86 -2.80 13.71
N ASN A 201 -10.05 -3.05 12.67
CA ASN A 201 -9.60 -2.01 11.73
C ASN A 201 -10.57 -1.80 10.54
N GLY A 202 -11.47 -2.74 10.28
CA GLY A 202 -12.52 -2.62 9.27
C GLY A 202 -13.72 -1.77 9.71
N ARG A 203 -13.76 -1.33 10.98
CA ARG A 203 -14.79 -0.43 11.53
C ARG A 203 -14.42 1.06 11.45
N LEU A 204 -13.31 1.39 10.81
CA LEU A 204 -12.80 2.77 10.65
C LEU A 204 -13.67 3.64 9.74
#